data_AF-A0A4V1CNR6-F1
#
_entry.id   AF-A0A4V1CNR6-F1
#
_cell.length_a   1.000
_cell.length_b   1.000
_cell.length_c   1.000
_cell.angle_alpha   90.00
_cell.angle_beta   90.00
_cell.angle_gamma   90.00
#
_symmetry.space_group_name_H-M   'P 1'
#
loop_
_entity.id
_entity.type
_entity.pdbx_description
1 polymer ?
#
loop_
_entity_poly.entity_id
_entity_poly.type
_entity_poly.pdbx_seq_one_letter_code
_entity_poly.pdbx_strand_id
1 'polypeptide(L)'
;MMFSVEAFSGDWGGSLVVATVLAVALCIVVALLPAALLLVGKLPGKVGDASASALNFLVLAVGDVMVYQRNPRNAFAAREKIRQDLHWLTDRTDKTVVAAHSLGSLLSIDVLSETKEPKVKFLATFGSPIKLLKLRRNHFLDRLDQVDRGTSWANFYDPLDFIGGPVDNLPDFPYNVKVDNGRSVLGAHGGYPDNAEQFQDALYRLIIFNDDNDPGTTDGNLAAPDTRAIPMENAPDNTSATSDDKARVEDSKLKKAFNARGCRSFNGTAFMALSLPAALAGAYLLYRNGWAQRVAQLIKGQNFIPNSVRDFVTAAVNNPDERQRVAGTLLICLGTTAVVAAFLLWIGHLLLMQYEGRAEESVAAGKHPGRNNFRVYLTGIWLALSLPIPSALEFYWSDLPHILTLLSMPLLVMAAMVAWICHVRSFRPLDLKPGAEKGGSGRARMVDAALGQVFNEIKQQSRRQAPPKASRPRFAMPLRR
;
A
#
# COMPACT_ATOMS: atom_id res chain seq x y z
N MET A 1 40.59 -38.50 10.94
CA MET A 1 39.48 -37.58 11.27
C MET A 1 38.19 -38.17 10.70
N MET A 2 37.48 -38.95 11.52
CA MET A 2 36.13 -39.42 11.22
C MET A 2 35.17 -38.42 11.85
N PHE A 3 34.36 -37.74 11.04
CA PHE A 3 33.24 -36.95 11.55
C PHE A 3 32.17 -37.91 12.05
N SER A 4 31.87 -37.87 13.36
CA SER A 4 30.80 -38.68 13.94
C SER A 4 29.44 -38.13 13.51
N VAL A 5 28.55 -39.05 13.14
CA VAL A 5 27.16 -38.80 12.69
C VAL A 5 26.26 -38.32 13.84
N GLU A 6 26.78 -38.25 15.07
CA GLU A 6 26.04 -37.83 16.26
C GLU A 6 25.81 -36.31 16.36
N ALA A 7 26.44 -35.50 15.49
CA ALA A 7 26.21 -34.05 15.45
C ALA A 7 24.89 -33.63 14.75
N PHE A 8 24.10 -34.57 14.23
CA PHE A 8 22.86 -34.31 13.47
C PHE A 8 21.59 -34.93 14.09
N SER A 9 21.58 -35.21 15.39
CA SER A 9 20.42 -35.78 16.12
C SER A 9 19.44 -34.74 16.70
N GLY A 10 19.67 -33.44 16.48
CA GLY A 10 18.81 -32.38 17.01
C GLY A 10 17.56 -32.16 16.18
N ASP A 11 16.45 -32.82 16.52
CA ASP A 11 15.02 -32.40 16.37
C ASP A 11 14.56 -31.56 15.14
N TRP A 12 15.24 -31.69 14.00
CA TRP A 12 14.83 -31.05 12.74
C TRP A 12 13.48 -31.60 12.28
N GLY A 13 13.15 -32.86 12.63
CA GLY A 13 11.87 -33.47 12.33
C GLY A 13 10.70 -32.69 12.96
N GLY A 14 10.79 -32.34 14.24
CA GLY A 14 9.77 -31.51 14.90
C GLY A 14 9.64 -30.13 14.28
N SER A 15 10.77 -29.47 14.01
CA SER A 15 10.79 -28.14 13.38
C SER A 15 10.24 -28.15 11.96
N LEU A 16 10.53 -29.20 11.17
CA LEU A 16 10.05 -29.37 9.81
C LEU A 16 8.57 -29.73 9.77
N VAL A 17 8.09 -30.53 10.73
CA VAL A 17 6.65 -30.80 10.92
C VAL A 17 5.91 -29.53 11.31
N VAL A 18 6.42 -28.74 12.27
CA VAL A 18 5.82 -27.46 12.67
C VAL A 18 5.84 -26.45 11.53
N ALA A 19 6.95 -26.32 10.80
CA ALA A 19 7.05 -25.45 9.63
C ALA A 19 6.09 -25.89 8.51
N THR A 20 5.94 -27.21 8.29
CA THR A 20 5.00 -27.76 7.31
C THR A 20 3.56 -27.54 7.74
N VAL A 21 3.23 -27.74 9.01
CA VAL A 21 1.91 -27.46 9.57
C VAL A 21 1.59 -25.97 9.50
N LEU A 22 2.54 -25.09 9.79
CA LEU A 22 2.38 -23.63 9.65
C LEU A 22 2.23 -23.21 8.19
N ALA A 23 3.01 -23.78 7.27
CA ALA A 23 2.90 -23.51 5.84
C ALA A 23 1.56 -24.00 5.28
N VAL A 24 1.12 -25.20 5.65
CA VAL A 24 -0.18 -25.76 5.29
C VAL A 24 -1.30 -24.96 5.93
N ALA A 25 -1.20 -24.57 7.20
CA ALA A 25 -2.18 -23.72 7.87
C ALA A 25 -2.26 -22.34 7.21
N LEU A 26 -1.12 -21.74 6.82
CA LEU A 26 -1.10 -20.48 6.08
C LEU A 26 -1.71 -20.64 4.69
N CYS A 27 -1.38 -21.71 3.96
CA CYS A 27 -1.98 -22.01 2.66
C CYS A 27 -3.49 -22.26 2.79
N ILE A 28 -3.95 -22.96 3.82
CA ILE A 28 -5.36 -23.19 4.11
C ILE A 28 -6.03 -21.87 4.49
N VAL A 29 -5.41 -21.03 5.35
CA VAL A 29 -5.95 -19.72 5.70
C VAL A 29 -6.06 -18.84 4.46
N VAL A 30 -5.05 -18.81 3.59
CA VAL A 30 -5.08 -18.04 2.33
C VAL A 30 -6.12 -18.61 1.35
N ALA A 31 -6.24 -19.93 1.24
CA ALA A 31 -7.22 -20.60 0.37
C ALA A 31 -8.66 -20.47 0.89
N LEU A 32 -8.84 -20.46 2.22
CA LEU A 32 -10.12 -20.26 2.88
C LEU A 32 -10.45 -18.78 3.07
N LEU A 33 -9.49 -17.86 2.93
CA LEU A 33 -9.70 -16.42 3.11
C LEU A 33 -10.87 -15.90 2.26
N PRO A 34 -11.02 -16.26 0.96
CA PRO A 34 -12.17 -15.84 0.18
C PRO A 34 -13.50 -16.40 0.73
N ALA A 35 -13.53 -17.67 1.15
CA ALA A 35 -14.72 -18.29 1.73
C ALA A 35 -15.07 -17.72 3.11
N ALA A 36 -14.06 -17.43 3.93
CA ALA A 36 -14.21 -16.78 5.23
C ALA A 36 -14.70 -15.34 5.07
N LEU A 37 -14.15 -14.57 4.14
CA LEU A 37 -14.63 -13.23 3.82
C LEU A 37 -16.04 -13.25 3.23
N LEU A 38 -16.42 -14.27 2.45
CA LEU A 38 -17.82 -14.49 2.01
C LEU A 38 -18.77 -14.74 3.18
N LEU A 39 -18.37 -15.53 4.16
CA LEU A 39 -19.17 -15.83 5.34
C LEU A 39 -19.29 -14.61 6.26
N VAL A 40 -18.18 -13.90 6.50
CA VAL A 40 -18.16 -12.67 7.32
C VAL A 40 -18.91 -11.54 6.61
N GLY A 41 -18.85 -11.46 5.27
CA GLY A 41 -19.61 -10.49 4.48
C GLY A 41 -21.13 -10.62 4.58
N LYS A 42 -21.65 -11.74 5.09
CA LYS A 42 -23.09 -11.92 5.38
C LYS A 42 -23.51 -11.40 6.76
N LEU A 43 -22.56 -11.00 7.62
CA LEU A 43 -22.89 -10.43 8.92
C LEU A 43 -23.38 -8.99 8.75
N PRO A 44 -24.48 -8.58 9.40
CA PRO A 44 -24.96 -7.21 9.32
C PRO A 44 -24.00 -6.23 10.00
N GLY A 45 -23.86 -5.04 9.42
CA GLY A 45 -23.08 -3.92 9.96
C GLY A 45 -21.65 -3.82 9.41
N LYS A 46 -20.88 -2.90 9.99
CA LYS A 46 -19.59 -2.43 9.44
C LYS A 46 -18.55 -3.54 9.20
N VAL A 47 -18.63 -4.65 9.93
CA VAL A 47 -17.71 -5.81 9.80
C VAL A 47 -18.02 -6.62 8.54
N GLY A 48 -19.30 -6.83 8.23
CA GLY A 48 -19.71 -7.47 6.99
C GLY A 48 -19.41 -6.59 5.79
N ASP A 49 -19.68 -5.29 5.90
CA ASP A 49 -19.40 -4.33 4.83
C ASP A 49 -17.90 -4.29 4.49
N ALA A 50 -17.01 -4.25 5.50
CA ALA A 50 -15.57 -4.27 5.30
C ALA A 50 -15.07 -5.58 4.67
N SER A 51 -15.62 -6.72 5.09
CA SER A 51 -15.20 -8.05 4.60
C SER A 51 -15.72 -8.33 3.20
N ALA A 52 -16.97 -7.96 2.93
CA ALA A 52 -17.54 -7.96 1.59
C ALA A 52 -16.77 -7.01 0.67
N SER A 53 -16.40 -5.81 1.16
CA SER A 53 -15.57 -4.88 0.40
C SER A 53 -14.18 -5.44 0.10
N ALA A 54 -13.52 -6.13 1.04
CA ALA A 54 -12.20 -6.72 0.83
C ALA A 54 -12.24 -7.89 -0.16
N LEU A 55 -13.27 -8.75 -0.05
CA LEU A 55 -13.49 -9.84 -0.99
C LEU A 55 -13.86 -9.33 -2.38
N ASN A 56 -14.83 -8.42 -2.46
CA ASN A 56 -15.23 -7.79 -3.72
C ASN A 56 -14.03 -7.09 -4.33
N PHE A 57 -13.19 -6.42 -3.55
CA PHE A 57 -11.95 -5.85 -4.06
C PHE A 57 -11.00 -6.91 -4.63
N LEU A 58 -10.73 -8.02 -3.94
CA LEU A 58 -9.83 -9.07 -4.45
C LEU A 58 -10.39 -9.78 -5.70
N VAL A 59 -11.67 -10.13 -5.66
CA VAL A 59 -12.36 -10.85 -6.72
C VAL A 59 -12.63 -9.94 -7.92
N LEU A 60 -13.08 -8.70 -7.71
CA LEU A 60 -13.37 -7.75 -8.78
C LEU A 60 -12.09 -7.11 -9.33
N ALA A 61 -11.14 -6.65 -8.51
CA ALA A 61 -9.97 -5.95 -9.07
C ALA A 61 -9.09 -6.86 -9.94
N VAL A 62 -8.84 -8.10 -9.52
CA VAL A 62 -8.08 -9.07 -10.34
C VAL A 62 -9.00 -9.75 -11.37
N GLY A 63 -10.23 -10.10 -10.96
CA GLY A 63 -11.18 -10.78 -11.82
C GLY A 63 -11.64 -9.92 -12.98
N ASP A 64 -11.90 -8.63 -12.80
CA ASP A 64 -12.36 -7.74 -13.86
C ASP A 64 -11.28 -7.51 -14.92
N VAL A 65 -10.00 -7.48 -14.54
CA VAL A 65 -8.88 -7.46 -15.50
C VAL A 65 -8.83 -8.76 -16.31
N MET A 66 -9.04 -9.91 -15.65
CA MET A 66 -9.10 -11.21 -16.33
C MET A 66 -10.34 -11.35 -17.22
N VAL A 67 -11.49 -10.84 -16.77
CA VAL A 67 -12.74 -10.81 -17.54
C VAL A 67 -12.60 -9.86 -18.72
N TYR A 68 -11.98 -8.70 -18.55
CA TYR A 68 -11.64 -7.78 -19.64
C TYR A 68 -10.80 -8.48 -20.72
N GLN A 69 -9.80 -9.28 -20.32
CA GLN A 69 -8.98 -10.04 -21.25
C GLN A 69 -9.72 -11.19 -21.95
N ARG A 70 -10.68 -11.82 -21.28
CA ARG A 70 -11.35 -13.05 -21.75
C ARG A 70 -12.72 -12.82 -22.39
N ASN A 71 -13.41 -11.73 -22.07
CA ASN A 71 -14.76 -11.43 -22.51
C ASN A 71 -14.78 -10.18 -23.42
N PRO A 72 -14.59 -10.37 -24.74
CA PRO A 72 -14.54 -9.25 -25.68
C PRO A 72 -15.86 -8.48 -25.76
N ARG A 73 -17.00 -9.10 -25.44
CA ARG A 73 -18.32 -8.45 -25.49
C ARG A 73 -18.47 -7.39 -24.40
N ASN A 74 -18.11 -7.73 -23.16
CA ASN A 74 -18.16 -6.78 -22.05
C ASN A 74 -17.13 -5.66 -22.23
N ALA A 75 -15.92 -6.01 -22.69
CA ALA A 75 -14.89 -5.03 -23.03
C ALA A 75 -15.36 -4.08 -24.14
N PHE A 76 -16.01 -4.58 -25.18
CA PHE A 76 -16.57 -3.76 -26.25
C PHE A 76 -17.64 -2.79 -25.73
N ALA A 77 -18.60 -3.28 -24.93
CA ALA A 77 -19.67 -2.43 -24.38
C ALA A 77 -19.12 -1.32 -23.47
N ALA A 78 -18.14 -1.62 -22.63
CA ALA A 78 -17.50 -0.63 -21.76
C ALA A 78 -16.73 0.42 -22.57
N ARG A 79 -15.97 0.00 -23.59
CA ARG A 79 -15.25 0.92 -24.50
C ARG A 79 -16.21 1.80 -25.30
N GLU A 80 -17.32 1.23 -25.78
CA GLU A 80 -18.35 1.98 -26.52
C GLU A 80 -19.01 3.05 -25.63
N LYS A 81 -19.30 2.72 -24.36
CA LYS A 81 -19.83 3.72 -23.43
C LYS A 81 -18.85 4.87 -23.20
N ILE A 82 -17.58 4.58 -22.97
CA ILE A 82 -16.53 5.60 -22.80
C ILE A 82 -16.39 6.45 -24.07
N ARG A 83 -16.43 5.83 -25.24
CA ARG A 83 -16.39 6.54 -26.53
C ARG A 83 -17.55 7.52 -26.67
N GLN A 84 -18.78 7.09 -26.36
CA GLN A 84 -19.97 7.94 -26.39
C GLN A 84 -19.87 9.11 -25.41
N ASP A 85 -19.38 8.85 -24.19
CA ASP A 85 -19.20 9.89 -23.17
C ASP A 85 -18.13 10.90 -23.58
N LEU A 86 -17.01 10.43 -24.14
CA LEU A 86 -15.96 11.30 -24.65
C LEU A 86 -16.46 12.14 -25.83
N HIS A 87 -17.20 11.58 -26.78
CA HIS A 87 -17.82 12.37 -27.85
C HIS A 87 -18.77 13.43 -27.27
N TRP A 88 -19.66 13.03 -26.38
CA TRP A 88 -20.61 13.95 -25.76
C TRP A 88 -19.93 15.11 -25.03
N LEU A 89 -18.86 14.83 -24.27
CA LEU A 89 -18.07 15.82 -23.54
C LEU A 89 -17.29 16.73 -24.50
N THR A 90 -16.52 16.15 -25.42
CA THR A 90 -15.61 16.89 -26.30
C THR A 90 -16.32 17.74 -27.37
N ASP A 91 -17.61 17.50 -27.61
CA ASP A 91 -18.46 18.38 -28.43
C ASP A 91 -18.98 19.61 -27.66
N ARG A 92 -18.85 19.61 -26.32
CA ARG A 92 -19.40 20.65 -25.43
C ARG A 92 -18.35 21.37 -24.61
N THR A 93 -17.11 20.92 -24.66
CA THR A 93 -16.00 21.49 -23.88
C THR A 93 -14.80 21.68 -24.78
N ASP A 94 -14.13 22.82 -24.64
CA ASP A 94 -12.88 23.10 -25.36
C ASP A 94 -11.74 22.18 -24.91
N LYS A 95 -11.80 21.74 -23.65
CA LYS A 95 -10.77 20.91 -23.02
C LYS A 95 -11.43 19.79 -22.23
N THR A 96 -11.00 18.56 -22.51
CA THR A 96 -11.44 17.36 -21.80
C THR A 96 -10.25 16.71 -21.10
N VAL A 97 -10.44 16.40 -19.81
CA VAL A 97 -9.49 15.65 -18.99
C VAL A 97 -10.12 14.32 -18.61
N VAL A 98 -9.36 13.24 -18.76
CA VAL A 98 -9.78 11.90 -18.35
C VAL A 98 -8.97 11.46 -17.14
N ALA A 99 -9.64 11.22 -16.01
CA ALA A 99 -9.04 10.61 -14.83
C ALA A 99 -9.59 9.18 -14.69
N ALA A 100 -8.71 8.19 -14.79
CA ALA A 100 -9.08 6.79 -14.92
C ALA A 100 -8.41 5.93 -13.84
N HIS A 101 -9.23 5.20 -13.08
CA HIS A 101 -8.78 4.32 -12.00
C HIS A 101 -8.79 2.85 -12.43
N SER A 102 -7.80 2.07 -12.00
CA SER A 102 -7.82 0.60 -12.12
C SER A 102 -8.13 0.15 -13.56
N LEU A 103 -9.10 -0.75 -13.78
CA LEU A 103 -9.54 -1.20 -15.10
C LEU A 103 -9.95 -0.05 -16.03
N GLY A 104 -10.52 1.03 -15.50
CA GLY A 104 -10.86 2.23 -16.25
C GLY A 104 -9.65 2.83 -16.97
N SER A 105 -8.44 2.68 -16.42
CA SER A 105 -7.19 3.09 -17.09
C SER A 105 -6.99 2.35 -18.41
N LEU A 106 -7.16 1.02 -18.40
CA LEU A 106 -7.00 0.19 -19.60
C LEU A 106 -8.04 0.53 -20.65
N LEU A 107 -9.29 0.68 -20.23
CA LEU A 107 -10.40 0.99 -21.14
C LEU A 107 -10.25 2.37 -21.77
N SER A 108 -9.87 3.38 -20.97
CA SER A 108 -9.65 4.74 -21.46
C SER A 108 -8.52 4.80 -22.47
N ILE A 109 -7.42 4.12 -22.19
CA ILE A 109 -6.29 3.97 -23.12
C ILE A 109 -6.73 3.28 -24.43
N ASP A 110 -7.46 2.16 -24.33
CA ASP A 110 -7.94 1.43 -25.49
C ASP A 110 -8.84 2.33 -26.37
N VAL A 111 -9.72 3.13 -25.77
CA VAL A 111 -10.59 4.05 -26.53
C VAL A 111 -9.79 5.19 -27.14
N LEU A 112 -8.87 5.80 -26.40
CA LEU A 112 -8.06 6.92 -26.88
C LEU A 112 -7.10 6.48 -28.00
N SER A 113 -6.52 5.29 -27.91
CA SER A 113 -5.67 4.74 -28.98
C SER A 113 -6.45 4.44 -30.26
N GLU A 114 -7.72 4.04 -30.17
CA GLU A 114 -8.58 3.80 -31.34
C GLU A 114 -9.17 5.10 -31.93
N THR A 115 -9.05 6.23 -31.24
CA THR A 115 -9.60 7.51 -31.67
C THR A 115 -8.55 8.30 -32.44
N LYS A 116 -8.81 8.65 -33.71
CA LYS A 116 -7.82 9.32 -34.57
C LYS A 116 -7.43 10.73 -34.11
N GLU A 117 -8.38 11.46 -33.53
CA GLU A 117 -8.20 12.86 -33.08
C GLU A 117 -8.88 13.04 -31.72
N PRO A 118 -8.31 12.47 -30.64
CA PRO A 118 -8.88 12.62 -29.32
C PRO A 118 -8.73 14.10 -28.91
N LYS A 119 -9.85 14.81 -28.76
CA LYS A 119 -9.91 16.15 -28.14
C LYS A 119 -9.61 16.13 -26.62
N VAL A 120 -9.08 15.01 -26.12
CA VAL A 120 -8.67 14.85 -24.73
C VAL A 120 -7.27 15.42 -24.56
N LYS A 121 -7.16 16.49 -23.78
CA LYS A 121 -5.91 17.22 -23.56
C LYS A 121 -5.02 16.53 -22.54
N PHE A 122 -5.62 15.88 -21.55
CA PHE A 122 -4.89 15.22 -20.47
C PHE A 122 -5.55 13.90 -20.05
N LEU A 123 -4.72 12.86 -19.92
CA LEU A 123 -5.06 11.56 -19.35
C LEU A 123 -4.30 11.38 -18.04
N ALA A 124 -5.01 11.13 -16.95
CA ALA A 124 -4.46 10.72 -15.67
C ALA A 124 -4.89 9.29 -15.39
N THR A 125 -3.96 8.33 -15.41
CA THR A 125 -4.24 6.96 -14.96
C THR A 125 -3.74 6.76 -13.55
N PHE A 126 -4.46 5.99 -12.73
CA PHE A 126 -4.02 5.66 -11.39
C PHE A 126 -4.47 4.27 -10.97
N GLY A 127 -3.60 3.57 -10.26
CA GLY A 127 -3.79 2.14 -9.99
C GLY A 127 -3.84 1.30 -11.27
N SER A 128 -3.17 1.70 -12.36
CA SER A 128 -3.34 1.04 -13.65
C SER A 128 -2.85 -0.42 -13.65
N PRO A 129 -3.69 -1.43 -13.97
CA PRO A 129 -3.33 -2.85 -13.93
C PRO A 129 -2.52 -3.32 -15.15
N ILE A 130 -1.88 -2.42 -15.89
CA ILE A 130 -1.11 -2.74 -17.12
C ILE A 130 -0.11 -3.87 -16.89
N LYS A 131 0.57 -3.93 -15.74
CA LYS A 131 1.53 -5.00 -15.42
C LYS A 131 0.90 -6.40 -15.35
N LEU A 132 -0.40 -6.48 -15.10
CA LEU A 132 -1.15 -7.74 -15.03
C LEU A 132 -1.56 -8.23 -16.43
N LEU A 133 -1.39 -7.42 -17.48
CA LEU A 133 -1.76 -7.77 -18.84
C LEU A 133 -0.81 -8.76 -19.54
N LYS A 134 -0.25 -9.75 -18.83
CA LYS A 134 0.79 -10.66 -19.34
C LYS A 134 0.47 -11.29 -20.70
N LEU A 135 -0.79 -11.59 -21.00
CA LEU A 135 -1.23 -12.23 -22.26
C LEU A 135 -1.36 -11.26 -23.45
N ARG A 136 -1.50 -9.96 -23.22
CA ARG A 136 -1.75 -8.94 -24.27
C ARG A 136 -0.88 -7.71 -24.12
N ARG A 137 0.20 -7.80 -23.35
CA ARG A 137 1.05 -6.65 -23.04
C ARG A 137 1.54 -5.96 -24.29
N ASN A 138 2.13 -6.69 -25.24
CA ASN A 138 2.66 -6.10 -26.48
C ASN A 138 1.55 -5.42 -27.29
N HIS A 139 0.43 -6.10 -27.53
CA HIS A 139 -0.70 -5.52 -28.27
C HIS A 139 -1.30 -4.27 -27.59
N PHE A 140 -1.19 -4.17 -26.27
CA PHE A 140 -1.61 -2.99 -25.53
C PHE A 140 -0.57 -1.87 -25.66
N LEU A 141 0.72 -2.19 -25.48
CA LEU A 141 1.83 -1.24 -25.63
C LEU A 141 1.94 -0.68 -27.07
N ASP A 142 1.77 -1.51 -28.10
CA ASP A 142 1.79 -1.08 -29.50
C ASP A 142 0.70 -0.05 -29.83
N ARG A 143 -0.42 -0.09 -29.10
CA ARG A 143 -1.53 0.86 -29.24
C ARG A 143 -1.29 2.16 -28.46
N LEU A 144 -0.41 2.16 -27.46
CA LEU A 144 -0.09 3.35 -26.68
C LEU A 144 0.62 4.43 -27.49
N ASP A 145 1.36 4.06 -28.54
CA ASP A 145 2.02 5.01 -29.45
C ASP A 145 1.02 5.94 -30.16
N GLN A 146 -0.26 5.55 -30.22
CA GLN A 146 -1.32 6.36 -30.82
C GLN A 146 -1.90 7.40 -29.85
N VAL A 147 -1.77 7.19 -28.53
CA VAL A 147 -2.22 8.15 -27.50
C VAL A 147 -1.27 9.37 -27.42
N ASP A 148 0.00 9.22 -27.80
CA ASP A 148 1.07 10.24 -27.70
C ASP A 148 0.88 11.45 -28.66
N ARG A 149 -0.03 11.38 -29.64
CA ARG A 149 -0.14 12.39 -30.71
C ARG A 149 -0.85 13.70 -30.34
N GLY A 150 -1.35 13.83 -29.12
CA GLY A 150 -2.07 15.04 -28.69
C GLY A 150 -2.63 15.02 -27.27
N THR A 151 -2.52 13.89 -26.57
CA THR A 151 -2.95 13.75 -25.18
C THR A 151 -1.74 13.62 -24.28
N SER A 152 -1.54 14.58 -23.39
CA SER A 152 -0.56 14.44 -22.30
C SER A 152 -1.02 13.35 -21.33
N TRP A 153 -0.12 12.47 -20.89
CA TRP A 153 -0.48 11.34 -20.02
C TRP A 153 0.43 11.21 -18.80
N ALA A 154 -0.18 11.29 -17.61
CA ALA A 154 0.45 10.95 -16.34
C ALA A 154 -0.14 9.66 -15.74
N ASN A 155 0.74 8.77 -15.28
CA ASN A 155 0.38 7.55 -14.56
C ASN A 155 0.80 7.66 -13.09
N PHE A 156 -0.16 7.74 -12.19
CA PHE A 156 0.07 7.73 -10.76
C PHE A 156 0.08 6.30 -10.21
N TYR A 157 1.15 5.92 -9.53
CA TYR A 157 1.24 4.57 -8.96
C TYR A 157 1.77 4.60 -7.52
N ASP A 158 1.22 3.74 -6.68
CA ASP A 158 1.74 3.48 -5.33
C ASP A 158 2.59 2.20 -5.39
N PRO A 159 3.84 2.20 -4.92
CA PRO A 159 4.66 0.98 -4.89
C PRO A 159 4.07 -0.17 -4.07
N LEU A 160 3.17 0.13 -3.12
CA LEU A 160 2.44 -0.86 -2.34
C LEU A 160 1.16 -1.32 -3.04
N ASP A 161 0.74 -0.67 -4.12
CA ASP A 161 -0.35 -1.15 -4.96
C ASP A 161 0.11 -2.39 -5.74
N PHE A 162 -0.41 -3.56 -5.34
CA PHE A 162 -0.08 -4.82 -5.98
C PHE A 162 -0.77 -4.99 -7.35
N ILE A 163 -1.84 -4.22 -7.63
CA ILE A 163 -2.55 -4.20 -8.91
C ILE A 163 -1.90 -3.18 -9.85
N GLY A 164 -1.73 -1.95 -9.38
CA GLY A 164 -1.17 -0.82 -10.09
C GLY A 164 0.36 -0.86 -10.20
N GLY A 165 0.94 -0.19 -11.18
CA GLY A 165 2.40 -0.09 -11.29
C GLY A 165 2.85 1.00 -12.25
N PRO A 166 4.17 1.21 -12.36
CA PRO A 166 4.71 2.06 -13.41
C PRO A 166 4.36 1.48 -14.78
N VAL A 167 4.13 2.38 -15.73
CA VAL A 167 3.87 2.05 -17.12
C VAL A 167 5.12 2.41 -17.91
N ASP A 168 5.91 1.39 -18.22
CA ASP A 168 7.12 1.51 -19.02
C ASP A 168 6.75 1.19 -20.48
N ASN A 169 6.28 2.21 -21.22
CA ASN A 169 5.94 2.09 -22.64
C ASN A 169 7.00 2.71 -23.55
N LEU A 170 7.15 4.04 -23.49
CA LEU A 170 8.12 4.81 -24.27
C LEU A 170 9.14 5.47 -23.35
N PRO A 171 10.35 5.79 -23.86
CA PRO A 171 11.27 6.70 -23.21
C PRO A 171 10.56 8.02 -22.87
N ASP A 172 10.39 8.28 -21.58
CA ASP A 172 9.75 9.43 -20.96
C ASP A 172 8.22 9.54 -21.07
N PHE A 173 7.52 8.49 -21.53
CA PHE A 173 6.05 8.51 -21.66
C PHE A 173 5.39 7.15 -21.36
N PRO A 174 4.34 7.11 -20.51
CA PRO A 174 3.74 8.23 -19.76
C PRO A 174 4.61 8.74 -18.60
N TYR A 175 4.22 9.89 -18.03
CA TYR A 175 4.85 10.41 -16.82
C TYR A 175 4.46 9.54 -15.62
N ASN A 176 5.40 8.72 -15.16
CA ASN A 176 5.16 7.88 -13.99
C ASN A 176 5.36 8.72 -12.70
N VAL A 177 4.24 9.11 -12.08
CA VAL A 177 4.20 9.84 -10.81
C VAL A 177 4.03 8.85 -9.67
N LYS A 178 5.10 8.64 -8.91
CA LYS A 178 5.04 7.80 -7.72
C LYS A 178 4.29 8.52 -6.59
N VAL A 179 3.21 7.94 -6.10
CA VAL A 179 2.46 8.43 -4.93
C VAL A 179 2.50 7.41 -3.79
N ASP A 180 2.23 7.85 -2.56
CA ASP A 180 2.05 7.03 -1.37
C ASP A 180 0.66 7.32 -0.82
N ASN A 181 -0.27 6.39 -1.04
CA ASN A 181 -1.63 6.50 -0.56
C ASN A 181 -1.71 6.31 0.96
N GLY A 182 -0.59 5.98 1.63
CA GLY A 182 -0.51 5.82 3.07
C GLY A 182 -1.32 4.63 3.59
N ARG A 183 -1.76 3.73 2.70
CA ARG A 183 -2.55 2.55 3.04
C ARG A 183 -1.69 1.28 3.05
N SER A 184 -2.26 0.19 3.57
CA SER A 184 -1.66 -1.15 3.49
C SER A 184 -1.60 -1.61 2.02
N VAL A 185 -0.90 -2.71 1.74
CA VAL A 185 -0.82 -3.30 0.39
C VAL A 185 -2.22 -3.52 -0.22
N LEU A 186 -3.20 -3.96 0.57
CA LEU A 186 -4.57 -4.17 0.10
C LEU A 186 -5.35 -2.86 -0.07
N GLY A 187 -5.09 -1.84 0.75
CA GLY A 187 -5.77 -0.55 0.68
C GLY A 187 -5.14 0.45 -0.28
N ALA A 188 -3.88 0.22 -0.72
CA ALA A 188 -3.13 1.15 -1.55
C ALA A 188 -3.82 1.38 -2.90
N HIS A 189 -4.36 0.34 -3.52
CA HIS A 189 -5.02 0.44 -4.82
C HIS A 189 -6.27 1.34 -4.82
N GLY A 190 -7.06 1.31 -3.76
CA GLY A 190 -8.27 2.13 -3.63
C GLY A 190 -8.04 3.49 -2.99
N GLY A 191 -6.83 3.75 -2.46
CA GLY A 191 -6.54 4.92 -1.63
C GLY A 191 -6.19 6.21 -2.37
N TYR A 192 -6.18 6.21 -3.71
CA TYR A 192 -5.80 7.38 -4.51
C TYR A 192 -6.76 8.58 -4.30
N PRO A 193 -8.10 8.43 -4.38
CA PRO A 193 -8.99 9.56 -4.21
C PRO A 193 -8.90 10.16 -2.80
N ASP A 194 -8.56 9.35 -1.79
CA ASP A 194 -8.36 9.82 -0.41
C ASP A 194 -6.95 10.41 -0.19
N ASN A 195 -6.15 10.56 -1.25
CA ASN A 195 -4.81 11.09 -1.20
C ASN A 195 -4.76 12.53 -1.72
N ALA A 196 -5.32 13.45 -0.95
CA ALA A 196 -5.34 14.87 -1.29
C ALA A 196 -3.93 15.43 -1.53
N GLU A 197 -2.96 15.05 -0.69
CA GLU A 197 -1.66 15.72 -0.64
C GLU A 197 -0.69 15.28 -1.75
N GLN A 198 -0.73 14.01 -2.20
CA GLN A 198 0.17 13.54 -3.28
C GLN A 198 -0.55 13.29 -4.59
N PHE A 199 -1.78 12.79 -4.54
CA PHE A 199 -2.50 12.42 -5.74
C PHE A 199 -3.33 13.59 -6.26
N GLN A 200 -4.26 14.12 -5.46
CA GLN A 200 -5.15 15.19 -5.94
C GLN A 200 -4.36 16.47 -6.26
N ASP A 201 -3.48 16.93 -5.36
CA ASP A 201 -2.64 18.12 -5.59
C ASP A 201 -1.78 17.97 -6.85
N ALA A 202 -1.08 16.84 -7.01
CA ALA A 202 -0.27 16.60 -8.21
C ALA A 202 -1.12 16.48 -9.48
N LEU A 203 -2.30 15.86 -9.40
CA LEU A 203 -3.25 15.79 -10.51
C LEU A 203 -3.69 17.17 -10.95
N TYR A 204 -4.15 18.02 -10.02
CA TYR A 204 -4.59 19.38 -10.34
C TYR A 204 -3.46 20.24 -10.89
N ARG A 205 -2.26 20.18 -10.29
CA ARG A 205 -1.08 20.90 -10.79
C ARG A 205 -0.71 20.48 -12.21
N LEU A 206 -0.74 19.18 -12.50
CA LEU A 206 -0.46 18.68 -13.85
C LEU A 206 -1.53 19.08 -14.86
N ILE A 207 -2.80 19.13 -14.45
CA ILE A 207 -3.89 19.63 -15.30
C ILE A 207 -3.70 21.11 -15.62
N ILE A 208 -3.50 21.96 -14.61
CA ILE A 208 -3.29 23.41 -14.77
C ILE A 208 -2.06 23.68 -15.63
N PHE A 209 -0.95 23.01 -15.32
CA PHE A 209 0.28 23.18 -16.06
C PHE A 209 0.13 22.77 -17.53
N ASN A 210 -0.56 21.66 -17.80
CA ASN A 210 -0.83 21.22 -19.18
C ASN A 210 -1.68 22.25 -19.93
N ASP A 211 -2.53 22.99 -19.22
CA ASP A 211 -3.35 24.07 -19.77
C ASP A 211 -2.51 25.25 -20.26
N ASP A 212 -1.57 25.69 -19.43
CA ASP A 212 -0.70 26.85 -19.68
C ASP A 212 0.29 26.62 -20.84
N ASN A 213 0.58 25.36 -21.15
CA ASN A 213 1.57 24.96 -22.15
C ASN A 213 0.95 24.40 -23.43
N ASP A 214 -0.37 24.51 -23.61
CA ASP A 214 -1.01 24.14 -24.87
C ASP A 214 -0.54 25.11 -25.97
N PRO A 215 0.20 24.67 -27.00
CA PRO A 215 0.71 25.54 -28.06
C PRO A 215 -0.42 26.24 -28.86
N GLY A 216 -1.67 25.79 -28.69
CA GLY A 216 -2.86 26.43 -29.27
C GLY A 216 -3.40 27.63 -28.48
N THR A 217 -3.00 27.84 -27.22
CA THR A 217 -3.45 29.00 -26.41
C THR A 217 -2.47 30.16 -26.41
N THR A 218 -1.31 30.02 -27.06
CA THR A 218 -0.45 31.16 -27.36
C THR A 218 -1.05 31.99 -28.50
N ASP A 219 -1.78 33.03 -28.13
CA ASP A 219 -1.84 34.27 -28.91
C ASP A 219 -0.43 34.86 -29.00
N GLY A 220 0.51 34.23 -29.73
CA GLY A 220 1.78 34.77 -30.25
C GLY A 220 2.75 35.55 -29.35
N ASN A 221 2.48 35.80 -28.07
CA ASN A 221 3.12 36.86 -27.27
C ASN A 221 3.66 36.41 -25.92
N LEU A 222 3.88 35.10 -25.72
CA LEU A 222 4.91 34.64 -24.77
C LEU A 222 6.27 34.78 -25.44
N ALA A 223 6.63 36.01 -25.82
CA ALA A 223 8.02 36.38 -25.96
C ALA A 223 8.68 36.02 -24.62
N ALA A 224 9.79 35.27 -24.69
CA ALA A 224 10.65 35.03 -23.53
C ALA A 224 10.76 36.34 -22.73
N PRO A 225 10.57 36.33 -21.40
CA PRO A 225 10.55 37.56 -20.61
C PRO A 225 11.78 38.39 -20.97
N ASP A 226 11.56 39.51 -21.66
CA ASP A 226 12.62 40.41 -22.07
C ASP A 226 13.25 40.92 -20.77
N THR A 227 14.43 40.41 -20.46
CA THR A 227 15.23 40.69 -19.26
C THR A 227 15.74 42.14 -19.20
N ARG A 228 14.99 43.10 -19.77
CA ARG A 228 15.26 44.52 -19.62
C ARG A 228 14.69 44.98 -18.30
N ALA A 229 15.59 45.06 -17.32
CA ALA A 229 15.37 45.64 -16.01
C ALA A 229 14.66 47.00 -16.11
N ILE A 230 13.39 47.04 -15.72
CA ILE A 230 12.69 48.29 -15.42
C ILE A 230 13.16 48.71 -14.01
N PRO A 231 13.75 49.90 -13.83
CA PRO A 231 14.11 50.38 -12.51
C PRO A 231 12.83 50.69 -11.73
N MET A 232 12.50 49.85 -10.75
CA MET A 232 11.45 50.16 -9.77
C MET A 232 12.02 51.14 -8.75
N GLU A 233 11.76 52.43 -8.98
CA GLU A 233 12.06 53.50 -8.05
C GLU A 233 10.82 53.75 -7.15
N ASN A 234 10.98 53.39 -5.87
CA ASN A 234 10.22 53.89 -4.71
C ASN A 234 8.70 53.61 -4.63
N ALA A 235 8.34 52.37 -4.30
CA ALA A 235 7.06 52.06 -3.64
C ALA A 235 7.32 51.67 -2.17
N PRO A 236 6.54 52.18 -1.19
CA PRO A 236 6.78 51.94 0.23
C PRO A 236 6.58 50.47 0.61
N ASP A 237 7.68 49.89 1.09
CA ASP A 237 7.93 48.48 1.36
C ASP A 237 7.34 48.01 2.71
N ASN A 238 6.02 48.04 2.83
CA ASN A 238 5.36 47.52 4.02
C ASN A 238 4.14 46.67 3.64
N THR A 239 4.28 45.35 3.85
CA THR A 239 3.25 44.27 3.90
C THR A 239 3.19 43.23 2.77
N SER A 240 4.18 43.12 1.88
CA SER A 240 4.31 41.91 1.05
C SER A 240 5.21 40.89 1.74
N ALA A 241 4.65 40.04 2.62
CA ALA A 241 5.15 38.68 2.69
C ALA A 241 5.07 38.17 1.25
N THR A 242 6.24 38.03 0.61
CA THR A 242 6.36 37.79 -0.83
C THR A 242 5.56 36.53 -1.19
N SER A 243 5.07 36.44 -2.44
CA SER A 243 4.44 35.20 -2.94
C SER A 243 5.24 33.95 -2.58
N ASP A 244 6.57 34.10 -2.55
CA ASP A 244 7.54 33.07 -2.18
C ASP A 244 7.43 32.63 -0.72
N ASP A 245 7.18 33.55 0.22
CA ASP A 245 7.00 33.21 1.64
C ASP A 245 5.69 32.45 1.86
N LYS A 246 4.61 32.81 1.15
CA LYS A 246 3.36 32.04 1.20
C LYS A 246 3.54 30.64 0.63
N ALA A 247 4.19 30.50 -0.53
CA ALA A 247 4.51 29.22 -1.13
C ALA A 247 5.35 28.34 -0.18
N ARG A 248 6.42 28.90 0.42
CA ARG A 248 7.25 28.20 1.41
C ARG A 248 6.47 27.72 2.65
N VAL A 249 5.52 28.51 3.13
CA VAL A 249 4.67 28.14 4.27
C VAL A 249 3.73 26.99 3.90
N GLU A 250 3.11 27.02 2.72
CA GLU A 250 2.27 25.93 2.20
C GLU A 250 3.08 24.65 1.98
N ASP A 251 4.28 24.78 1.42
CA ASP A 251 5.23 23.68 1.19
C ASP A 251 5.65 22.99 2.50
N SER A 252 5.91 23.78 3.55
CA SER A 252 6.22 23.26 4.88
C SER A 252 5.05 22.51 5.50
N LYS A 253 3.80 22.99 5.29
CA LYS A 253 2.58 22.28 5.73
C LYS A 253 2.42 20.95 5.00
N LEU A 254 2.58 20.95 3.68
CA LEU A 254 2.49 19.75 2.84
C LEU A 254 3.53 18.70 3.26
N LYS A 255 4.77 19.12 3.51
CA LYS A 255 5.85 18.26 4.00
C LYS A 255 5.53 17.64 5.35
N LYS A 256 4.94 18.40 6.28
CA LYS A 256 4.49 17.87 7.58
C LYS A 256 3.35 16.87 7.42
N ALA A 257 2.40 17.13 6.52
CA ALA A 257 1.32 16.21 6.21
C ALA A 257 1.84 14.87 5.66
N PHE A 258 2.81 14.90 4.73
CA PHE A 258 3.46 13.69 4.22
C PHE A 258 4.17 12.87 5.29
N ASN A 259 4.98 13.52 6.12
CA ASN A 259 5.68 12.83 7.21
C ASN A 259 4.68 12.21 8.20
N ALA A 260 3.61 12.93 8.54
CA ALA A 260 2.55 12.41 9.40
C ALA A 260 1.91 11.16 8.78
N ARG A 261 1.52 11.19 7.50
CA ARG A 261 0.91 10.05 6.80
C ARG A 261 1.84 8.85 6.72
N GLY A 262 3.13 9.06 6.44
CA GLY A 262 4.14 8.01 6.46
C GLY A 262 4.24 7.32 7.82
N CYS A 263 4.26 8.10 8.91
CA CYS A 263 4.22 7.57 10.27
C CYS A 263 2.91 6.83 10.58
N ARG A 264 1.76 7.35 10.15
CA ARG A 264 0.44 6.68 10.33
C ARG A 264 0.42 5.30 9.69
N SER A 265 0.78 5.26 8.42
CA SER A 265 0.84 4.02 7.66
C SER A 265 1.87 3.04 8.25
N PHE A 266 2.99 3.54 8.77
CA PHE A 266 4.01 2.69 9.40
C PHE A 266 3.46 2.05 10.67
N ASN A 267 2.81 2.84 11.54
CA ASN A 267 2.22 2.34 12.77
C ASN A 267 1.14 1.29 12.49
N GLY A 268 0.27 1.53 11.49
CA GLY A 268 -0.75 0.54 11.09
C GLY A 268 -0.13 -0.78 10.63
N THR A 269 0.90 -0.73 9.78
CA THR A 269 1.57 -1.94 9.31
C THR A 269 2.35 -2.64 10.42
N ALA A 270 3.11 -1.90 11.23
CA ALA A 270 3.85 -2.45 12.36
C ALA A 270 2.90 -3.13 13.37
N PHE A 271 1.75 -2.52 13.63
CA PHE A 271 0.73 -3.07 14.50
C PHE A 271 0.14 -4.38 13.98
N MET A 272 -0.29 -4.41 12.71
CA MET A 272 -0.76 -5.64 12.05
C MET A 272 0.29 -6.74 12.11
N ALA A 273 1.52 -6.37 11.80
CA ALA A 273 2.60 -7.32 11.66
C ALA A 273 2.98 -7.90 13.05
N LEU A 274 3.05 -7.08 14.11
CA LEU A 274 3.35 -7.54 15.48
C LEU A 274 2.20 -8.32 16.15
N SER A 275 0.96 -8.15 15.68
CA SER A 275 -0.19 -8.88 16.21
C SER A 275 -0.11 -10.40 15.95
N LEU A 276 0.53 -10.83 14.85
CA LEU A 276 0.59 -12.24 14.46
C LEU A 276 1.51 -13.08 15.39
N PRO A 277 2.77 -12.69 15.67
CA PRO A 277 3.59 -13.39 16.67
C PRO A 277 2.94 -13.40 18.06
N ALA A 278 2.30 -12.29 18.44
CA ALA A 278 1.58 -12.21 19.72
C ALA A 278 0.42 -13.20 19.78
N ALA A 279 -0.35 -13.35 18.69
CA ALA A 279 -1.42 -14.34 18.59
C ALA A 279 -0.91 -15.78 18.66
N LEU A 280 0.26 -16.06 18.06
CA LEU A 280 0.90 -17.39 18.12
C LEU A 280 1.42 -17.71 19.51
N ALA A 281 2.11 -16.78 20.17
CA ALA A 281 2.54 -16.95 21.56
C ALA A 281 1.34 -17.13 22.50
N GLY A 282 0.30 -16.33 22.33
CA GLY A 282 -0.95 -16.50 23.07
C GLY A 282 -1.56 -17.88 22.85
N ALA A 283 -1.56 -18.40 21.61
CA ALA A 283 -2.12 -19.72 21.31
C ALA A 283 -1.33 -20.84 22.00
N TYR A 284 0.00 -20.72 22.01
CA TYR A 284 0.87 -21.65 22.73
C TYR A 284 0.61 -21.63 24.23
N LEU A 285 0.48 -20.45 24.84
CA LEU A 285 0.15 -20.30 26.26
C LEU A 285 -1.23 -20.89 26.60
N LEU A 286 -2.23 -20.64 25.76
CA LEU A 286 -3.57 -21.23 25.92
C LEU A 286 -3.51 -22.77 25.82
N TYR A 287 -2.74 -23.30 24.87
CA TYR A 287 -2.53 -24.74 24.70
C TYR A 287 -1.92 -25.36 25.97
N ARG A 288 -0.83 -24.78 26.48
CA ARG A 288 -0.15 -25.23 27.72
C ARG A 288 -1.06 -25.23 28.95
N ASN A 289 -2.01 -24.29 29.03
CA ASN A 289 -2.93 -24.16 30.16
C ASN A 289 -4.20 -25.03 30.04
N GLY A 290 -4.28 -25.91 29.03
CA GLY A 290 -5.46 -26.73 28.81
C GLY A 290 -6.70 -25.91 28.45
N TRP A 291 -6.52 -24.73 27.84
CA TRP A 291 -7.63 -23.84 27.47
C TRP A 291 -8.67 -24.53 26.60
N ALA A 292 -8.24 -25.36 25.65
CA ALA A 292 -9.17 -26.09 24.78
C ALA A 292 -10.11 -27.01 25.56
N GLN A 293 -9.65 -27.62 26.66
CA GLN A 293 -10.49 -28.43 27.55
C GLN A 293 -11.58 -27.58 28.21
N ARG A 294 -11.21 -26.38 28.69
CA ARG A 294 -12.15 -25.43 29.29
C ARG A 294 -13.18 -24.94 28.27
N VAL A 295 -12.74 -24.65 27.04
CA VAL A 295 -13.64 -24.27 25.94
C VAL A 295 -14.61 -25.41 25.61
N ALA A 296 -14.12 -26.65 25.51
CA ALA A 296 -14.97 -27.81 25.25
C ALA A 296 -16.03 -28.01 26.36
N GLN A 297 -15.64 -27.87 27.63
CA GLN A 297 -16.58 -27.93 28.77
C GLN A 297 -17.61 -26.81 28.74
N LEU A 298 -17.17 -25.57 28.47
CA LEU A 298 -18.06 -24.41 28.37
C LEU A 298 -19.09 -24.61 27.25
N ILE A 299 -18.64 -24.99 26.06
CA ILE A 299 -19.48 -25.18 24.86
C ILE A 299 -20.47 -26.33 25.05
N LYS A 300 -20.07 -27.41 25.72
CA LYS A 300 -20.96 -28.55 26.01
C LYS A 300 -22.21 -28.12 26.79
N GLY A 301 -22.08 -27.13 27.68
CA GLY A 301 -23.19 -26.59 28.47
C GLY A 301 -24.09 -25.57 27.75
N GLN A 302 -23.73 -25.10 26.56
CA GLN A 302 -24.49 -24.05 25.86
C GLN A 302 -25.43 -24.64 24.80
N ASN A 303 -26.74 -24.54 25.03
CA ASN A 303 -27.77 -25.07 24.12
C ASN A 303 -27.94 -24.26 22.83
N PHE A 304 -27.45 -23.01 22.79
CA PHE A 304 -27.54 -22.16 21.60
C PHE A 304 -26.44 -22.44 20.55
N ILE A 305 -25.42 -23.23 20.89
CA ILE A 305 -24.34 -23.57 19.96
C ILE A 305 -24.76 -24.80 19.14
N PRO A 306 -24.68 -24.76 17.79
CA PRO A 306 -25.05 -25.89 16.94
C PRO A 306 -24.32 -27.18 17.33
N ASN A 307 -25.04 -28.31 17.32
CA ASN A 307 -24.49 -29.63 17.70
C ASN A 307 -23.21 -29.95 16.93
N SER A 308 -23.16 -29.67 15.62
CA SER A 308 -21.96 -29.89 14.80
C SER A 308 -20.71 -29.18 15.32
N VAL A 309 -20.85 -27.97 15.86
CA VAL A 309 -19.74 -27.22 16.46
C VAL A 309 -19.36 -27.81 17.81
N ARG A 310 -20.35 -28.17 18.64
CA ARG A 310 -20.10 -28.81 19.95
C ARG A 310 -19.37 -30.15 19.80
N ASP A 311 -19.82 -30.96 18.86
CA ASP A 311 -19.25 -32.27 18.56
C ASP A 311 -17.84 -32.14 18.00
N PHE A 312 -17.62 -31.20 17.07
CA PHE A 312 -16.29 -30.91 16.53
C PHE A 312 -15.30 -30.51 17.64
N VAL A 313 -15.64 -29.53 18.48
CA VAL A 313 -14.75 -29.07 19.56
C VAL A 313 -14.49 -30.20 20.57
N THR A 314 -15.52 -30.96 20.93
CA THR A 314 -15.38 -32.08 21.87
C THR A 314 -14.51 -33.20 21.30
N ALA A 315 -14.68 -33.53 20.02
CA ALA A 315 -13.88 -34.54 19.32
C ALA A 315 -12.42 -34.09 19.13
N ALA A 316 -12.19 -32.81 18.83
CA ALA A 316 -10.86 -32.24 18.67
C ALA A 316 -10.00 -32.34 19.94
N VAL A 317 -10.64 -32.24 21.11
CA VAL A 317 -9.96 -32.26 22.42
C VAL A 317 -9.85 -33.67 23.00
N ASN A 318 -10.84 -34.54 22.77
CA ASN A 318 -10.88 -35.89 23.33
C ASN A 318 -10.49 -36.99 22.32
N ASN A 319 -9.79 -36.63 21.24
CA ASN A 319 -9.36 -37.60 20.23
C ASN A 319 -8.39 -38.63 20.85
N PRO A 320 -8.61 -39.95 20.63
CA PRO A 320 -7.69 -40.98 21.12
C PRO A 320 -6.32 -40.93 20.43
N ASP A 321 -6.24 -40.45 19.19
CA ASP A 321 -4.98 -40.20 18.49
C ASP A 321 -4.33 -38.92 19.03
N GLU A 322 -3.15 -39.05 19.61
CA GLU A 322 -2.40 -37.94 20.22
C GLU A 322 -2.09 -36.82 19.21
N ARG A 323 -1.73 -37.15 17.96
CA ARG A 323 -1.41 -36.13 16.95
C ARG A 323 -2.64 -35.34 16.57
N GLN A 324 -3.77 -36.02 16.40
CA GLN A 324 -5.04 -35.37 16.09
C GLN A 324 -5.53 -34.52 17.27
N ARG A 325 -5.36 -35.00 18.51
CA ARG A 325 -5.67 -34.25 19.72
C ARG A 325 -4.85 -32.98 19.85
N VAL A 326 -3.53 -33.05 19.64
CA VAL A 326 -2.64 -31.88 19.68
C VAL A 326 -3.04 -30.88 18.60
N ALA A 327 -3.26 -31.34 17.36
CA ALA A 327 -3.69 -30.47 16.26
C ALA A 327 -5.04 -29.80 16.55
N GLY A 328 -6.03 -30.55 17.05
CA GLY A 328 -7.34 -30.02 17.41
C GLY A 328 -7.28 -29.00 18.55
N THR A 329 -6.49 -29.28 19.59
CA THR A 329 -6.27 -28.39 20.74
C THR A 329 -5.58 -27.09 20.31
N LEU A 330 -4.55 -27.18 19.46
CA LEU A 330 -3.87 -26.02 18.90
C LEU A 330 -4.81 -25.19 18.02
N LEU A 331 -5.66 -25.82 17.21
CA LEU A 331 -6.62 -25.12 16.37
C LEU A 331 -7.62 -24.30 17.20
N ILE A 332 -8.12 -24.85 18.32
CA ILE A 332 -9.01 -24.11 19.24
C ILE A 332 -8.28 -22.92 19.89
N CYS A 333 -7.02 -23.10 20.28
CA CYS A 333 -6.22 -22.04 20.87
C CYS A 333 -5.89 -20.93 19.87
N LEU A 334 -5.53 -21.30 18.62
CA LEU A 334 -5.34 -20.37 17.51
C LEU A 334 -6.63 -19.62 17.16
N GLY A 335 -7.77 -20.31 17.13
CA GLY A 335 -9.06 -19.68 16.91
C GLY A 335 -9.37 -18.64 17.99
N THR A 336 -9.11 -18.97 19.26
CA THR A 336 -9.29 -18.04 20.38
C THR A 336 -8.39 -16.82 20.25
N THR A 337 -7.09 -17.01 19.99
CA THR A 337 -6.17 -15.88 19.87
C THR A 337 -6.40 -15.07 18.61
N ALA A 338 -6.87 -15.67 17.51
CA ALA A 338 -7.27 -14.95 16.32
C ALA A 338 -8.44 -14.00 16.61
N VAL A 339 -9.43 -14.42 17.40
CA VAL A 339 -10.56 -13.54 17.81
C VAL A 339 -10.07 -12.39 18.68
N VAL A 340 -9.23 -12.67 19.68
CA VAL A 340 -8.64 -11.63 20.54
C VAL A 340 -7.77 -10.68 19.72
N ALA A 341 -6.93 -11.20 18.83
CA ALA A 341 -6.09 -10.40 17.95
C ALA A 341 -6.95 -9.54 17.02
N ALA A 342 -8.00 -10.08 16.39
CA ALA A 342 -8.91 -9.32 15.54
C ALA A 342 -9.60 -8.18 16.32
N PHE A 343 -10.03 -8.44 17.55
CA PHE A 343 -10.63 -7.43 18.42
C PHE A 343 -9.64 -6.32 18.79
N LEU A 344 -8.41 -6.69 19.19
CA LEU A 344 -7.35 -5.73 19.47
C LEU A 344 -6.96 -4.93 18.22
N LEU A 345 -6.90 -5.59 17.06
CA LEU A 345 -6.64 -4.96 15.78
C LEU A 345 -7.71 -3.92 15.44
N TRP A 346 -8.98 -4.26 15.68
CA TRP A 346 -10.12 -3.36 15.50
C TRP A 346 -10.06 -2.16 16.44
N ILE A 347 -9.79 -2.36 17.73
CA ILE A 347 -9.61 -1.26 18.69
C ILE A 347 -8.44 -0.36 18.25
N GLY A 348 -7.30 -0.96 17.90
CA GLY A 348 -6.13 -0.22 17.43
C GLY A 348 -6.45 0.60 16.17
N HIS A 349 -7.22 0.04 15.23
CA HIS A 349 -7.68 0.75 14.05
C HIS A 349 -8.63 1.91 14.38
N LEU A 350 -9.61 1.72 15.28
CA LEU A 350 -10.49 2.80 15.73
C LEU A 350 -9.71 3.95 16.40
N LEU A 351 -8.74 3.62 17.24
CA LEU A 351 -7.87 4.60 17.89
C LEU A 351 -6.99 5.34 16.87
N LEU A 352 -6.49 4.63 15.86
CA LEU A 352 -5.75 5.24 14.75
C LEU A 352 -6.64 6.18 13.92
N MET A 353 -7.87 5.79 13.59
CA MET A 353 -8.82 6.65 12.87
C MET A 353 -9.22 7.89 13.67
N GLN A 354 -9.50 7.74 14.96
CA GLN A 354 -9.81 8.89 15.83
C GLN A 354 -8.63 9.86 15.93
N TYR A 355 -7.41 9.31 15.98
CA TYR A 355 -6.18 10.11 15.92
C TYR A 355 -6.04 10.81 14.58
N GLU A 356 -6.32 10.13 13.46
CA GLU A 356 -6.30 10.71 12.11
C GLU A 356 -7.17 11.95 12.02
N GLY A 357 -8.44 11.84 12.42
CA GLY A 357 -9.36 12.99 12.43
C GLY A 357 -8.83 14.15 13.27
N ARG A 358 -8.32 13.88 14.48
CA ARG A 358 -7.74 14.94 15.35
C ARG A 358 -6.45 15.55 14.80
N ALA A 359 -5.64 14.76 14.09
CA ALA A 359 -4.40 15.25 13.47
C ALA A 359 -4.73 16.16 12.29
N GLU A 360 -5.72 15.80 11.48
CA GLU A 360 -6.24 16.62 10.39
C GLU A 360 -6.84 17.92 10.91
N GLU A 361 -7.68 17.87 11.94
CA GLU A 361 -8.20 19.06 12.62
C GLU A 361 -7.09 19.98 13.15
N SER A 362 -6.04 19.40 13.75
CA SER A 362 -4.90 20.16 14.27
C SER A 362 -4.11 20.86 13.16
N VAL A 363 -3.86 20.17 12.05
CA VAL A 363 -3.17 20.73 10.88
C VAL A 363 -4.03 21.82 10.22
N ALA A 364 -5.34 21.59 10.06
CA ALA A 364 -6.28 22.58 9.55
C ALA A 364 -6.31 23.84 10.43
N ALA A 365 -6.18 23.68 11.76
CA ALA A 365 -6.08 24.78 12.72
C ALA A 365 -4.67 25.42 12.80
N GLY A 366 -3.71 25.02 11.95
CA GLY A 366 -2.33 25.53 11.96
C GLY A 366 -1.50 25.11 13.19
N LYS A 367 -1.97 24.12 13.96
CA LYS A 367 -1.29 23.61 15.16
C LYS A 367 -0.34 22.46 14.80
N HIS A 368 0.69 22.24 15.64
CA HIS A 368 1.65 21.17 15.42
C HIS A 368 1.03 19.81 15.78
N PRO A 369 0.93 18.84 14.84
CA PRO A 369 0.28 17.55 15.10
C PRO A 369 1.00 16.72 16.18
N GLY A 370 2.31 16.93 16.35
CA GLY A 370 3.15 16.18 17.29
C GLY A 370 3.04 16.57 18.77
N ARG A 371 2.26 17.60 19.15
CA ARG A 371 2.14 18.03 20.56
C ARG A 371 1.12 17.21 21.36
N ASN A 372 0.33 16.37 20.69
CA ASN A 372 -0.63 15.50 21.36
C ASN A 372 0.09 14.30 21.98
N ASN A 373 -0.39 13.86 23.15
CA ASN A 373 0.03 12.69 23.94
C ASN A 373 0.06 11.35 23.15
N PHE A 374 -0.04 11.35 21.83
CA PHE A 374 -0.12 10.18 20.96
C PHE A 374 1.07 9.23 21.09
N ARG A 375 2.32 9.73 21.14
CA ARG A 375 3.47 8.84 21.39
C ARG A 375 3.31 8.15 22.74
N VAL A 376 2.84 8.88 23.76
CA VAL A 376 2.58 8.33 25.10
C VAL A 376 1.42 7.33 25.07
N TYR A 377 0.32 7.60 24.35
CA TYR A 377 -0.81 6.68 24.21
C TYR A 377 -0.46 5.44 23.41
N LEU A 378 0.25 5.58 22.28
CA LEU A 378 0.68 4.46 21.45
C LEU A 378 1.69 3.61 22.22
N THR A 379 2.68 4.24 22.86
CA THR A 379 3.60 3.54 23.77
C THR A 379 2.86 2.91 24.94
N GLY A 380 1.82 3.54 25.48
CA GLY A 380 0.97 2.99 26.53
C GLY A 380 0.17 1.77 26.06
N ILE A 381 -0.39 1.80 24.85
CA ILE A 381 -1.05 0.65 24.23
C ILE A 381 -0.05 -0.46 23.96
N TRP A 382 1.13 -0.16 23.42
CA TRP A 382 2.20 -1.14 23.24
C TRP A 382 2.64 -1.76 24.56
N LEU A 383 2.82 -0.94 25.60
CA LEU A 383 3.15 -1.41 26.94
C LEU A 383 2.03 -2.30 27.49
N ALA A 384 0.76 -1.90 27.37
CA ALA A 384 -0.40 -2.69 27.78
C ALA A 384 -0.53 -4.02 27.01
N LEU A 385 -0.24 -4.02 25.71
CA LEU A 385 -0.23 -5.23 24.89
C LEU A 385 0.99 -6.12 25.16
N SER A 386 2.09 -5.52 25.63
CA SER A 386 3.30 -6.25 26.02
C SER A 386 3.28 -6.72 27.47
N LEU A 387 2.41 -6.17 28.34
CA LEU A 387 2.28 -6.52 29.75
C LEU A 387 2.01 -8.02 30.03
N PRO A 388 1.29 -8.77 29.18
CA PRO A 388 1.19 -10.22 29.30
C PRO A 388 2.52 -10.95 29.10
N ILE A 389 3.50 -10.34 28.42
CA ILE A 389 4.80 -10.96 28.12
C ILE A 389 5.62 -11.13 29.41
N PRO A 390 5.88 -10.10 30.24
CA PRO A 390 6.53 -10.27 31.54
C PRO A 390 5.86 -11.30 32.45
N SER A 391 4.53 -11.27 32.57
CA SER A 391 3.80 -12.25 33.39
C SER A 391 3.95 -13.67 32.83
N ALA A 392 3.89 -13.84 31.51
CA ALA A 392 4.17 -15.11 30.88
C ALA A 392 5.64 -15.55 31.07
N LEU A 393 6.59 -14.62 31.04
CA LEU A 393 8.01 -14.92 31.31
C LEU A 393 8.22 -15.43 32.73
N GLU A 394 7.51 -14.86 33.71
CA GLU A 394 7.59 -15.26 35.12
C GLU A 394 6.93 -16.62 35.37
N PHE A 395 5.76 -16.88 34.80
CA PHE A 395 5.05 -18.17 34.96
C PHE A 395 5.62 -19.32 34.11
N TYR A 396 6.31 -19.02 33.01
CA TYR A 396 6.81 -20.01 32.04
C TYR A 396 8.32 -19.91 31.82
N TRP A 397 9.09 -19.51 32.83
CA TRP A 397 10.54 -19.36 32.73
C TRP A 397 11.24 -20.62 32.22
N SER A 398 10.76 -21.82 32.59
CA SER A 398 11.29 -23.10 32.09
C SER A 398 11.04 -23.34 30.60
N ASP A 399 10.00 -22.73 30.03
CA ASP A 399 9.63 -22.85 28.62
C ASP A 399 10.13 -21.67 27.78
N LEU A 400 10.83 -20.73 28.40
CA LEU A 400 11.42 -19.57 27.75
C LEU A 400 12.20 -19.91 26.47
N PRO A 401 13.04 -20.96 26.41
CA PRO A 401 13.76 -21.31 25.19
C PRO A 401 12.82 -21.73 24.06
N HIS A 402 11.72 -22.41 24.36
CA HIS A 402 10.73 -22.86 23.38
C HIS A 402 9.89 -21.69 22.88
N ILE A 403 9.46 -20.80 23.79
CA ILE A 403 8.75 -19.57 23.46
C ILE A 403 9.63 -18.67 22.60
N LEU A 404 10.90 -18.47 22.96
CA LEU A 404 11.86 -17.72 22.16
C LEU A 404 12.12 -18.37 20.80
N THR A 405 12.17 -19.69 20.72
CA THR A 405 12.35 -20.39 19.43
C THR A 405 11.12 -20.21 18.53
N LEU A 406 9.92 -20.39 19.08
CA LEU A 406 8.64 -20.17 18.40
C LEU A 406 8.44 -18.71 17.97
N LEU A 407 8.93 -17.75 18.77
CA LEU A 407 8.83 -16.33 18.47
C LEU A 407 9.95 -15.81 17.58
N SER A 408 11.15 -16.39 17.64
CA SER A 408 12.34 -15.85 16.97
C SER A 408 12.16 -15.83 15.46
N MET A 409 11.67 -16.91 14.83
CA MET A 409 11.42 -16.95 13.39
C MET A 409 10.34 -15.95 12.94
N PRO A 410 9.13 -15.91 13.55
CA PRO A 410 8.14 -14.88 13.27
C PRO A 410 8.70 -13.47 13.48
N LEU A 411 9.40 -13.20 14.58
CA LEU A 411 10.02 -11.90 14.86
C LEU A 411 11.09 -11.51 13.83
N LEU A 412 11.83 -12.47 13.28
CA LEU A 412 12.87 -12.25 12.29
C LEU A 412 12.27 -12.00 10.90
N VAL A 413 11.26 -12.78 10.49
CA VAL A 413 10.45 -12.51 9.28
C VAL A 413 9.78 -11.15 9.39
N MET A 414 9.29 -10.81 10.57
CA MET A 414 8.69 -9.54 10.90
C MET A 414 9.67 -8.37 10.84
N ALA A 415 10.83 -8.50 11.45
CA ALA A 415 11.89 -7.51 11.37
C ALA A 415 12.32 -7.32 9.91
N ALA A 416 12.40 -8.40 9.13
CA ALA A 416 12.68 -8.34 7.70
C ALA A 416 11.54 -7.65 6.90
N MET A 417 10.27 -7.93 7.20
CA MET A 417 9.13 -7.25 6.58
C MET A 417 9.08 -5.78 6.94
N VAL A 418 9.23 -5.43 8.22
CA VAL A 418 9.26 -4.05 8.70
C VAL A 418 10.47 -3.32 8.12
N ALA A 419 11.65 -3.97 8.08
CA ALA A 419 12.84 -3.41 7.43
C ALA A 419 12.64 -3.25 5.92
N TRP A 420 11.99 -4.20 5.24
CA TRP A 420 11.66 -4.10 3.81
C TRP A 420 10.65 -2.99 3.55
N ILE A 421 9.60 -2.87 4.37
CA ILE A 421 8.64 -1.76 4.31
C ILE A 421 9.40 -0.46 4.56
N CYS A 422 10.15 -0.32 5.65
CA CYS A 422 10.98 0.84 5.91
C CYS A 422 11.95 1.13 4.77
N HIS A 423 12.51 0.11 4.10
CA HIS A 423 13.43 0.24 2.98
C HIS A 423 12.72 0.77 1.73
N VAL A 424 11.64 0.11 1.29
CA VAL A 424 10.72 0.55 0.22
C VAL A 424 10.23 1.98 0.49
N ARG A 425 10.00 2.31 1.76
CA ARG A 425 9.58 3.62 2.23
C ARG A 425 10.72 4.64 2.39
N SER A 426 11.95 4.21 2.63
CA SER A 426 13.12 5.09 2.72
C SER A 426 13.53 5.59 1.33
N PHE A 427 13.19 4.85 0.27
CA PHE A 427 13.27 5.30 -1.12
C PHE A 427 12.06 6.15 -1.56
N ARG A 428 11.48 6.97 -0.65
CA ARG A 428 10.35 7.89 -0.90
C ARG A 428 10.75 9.36 -1.00
N PRO A 429 11.66 9.79 -1.86
CA PRO A 429 11.28 10.96 -2.60
C PRO A 429 10.14 10.59 -3.55
N LEU A 430 9.25 11.55 -3.82
CA LEU A 430 8.49 11.50 -5.06
C LEU A 430 9.51 11.42 -6.18
N ASP A 431 9.73 10.20 -6.65
CA ASP A 431 10.68 9.93 -7.69
C ASP A 431 9.91 10.10 -8.98
N LEU A 432 9.91 11.34 -9.46
CA LEU A 432 9.64 11.63 -10.85
C LEU A 432 10.76 10.96 -11.64
N LYS A 433 10.47 9.74 -12.09
CA LYS A 433 11.27 9.05 -13.07
C LYS A 433 10.54 9.21 -14.39
N PRO A 434 11.07 10.01 -15.32
CA PRO A 434 10.76 9.84 -16.73
C PRO A 434 10.90 8.33 -17.03
N GLY A 435 9.93 7.75 -17.74
CA GLY A 435 9.98 6.32 -18.07
C GLY A 435 11.19 6.04 -18.96
N ALA A 436 12.36 5.74 -18.39
CA ALA A 436 13.69 5.56 -19.00
C ALA A 436 14.66 6.73 -18.75
N GLU A 437 15.74 6.41 -18.04
CA GLU A 437 16.82 7.29 -17.54
C GLU A 437 17.65 8.04 -18.61
N LYS A 438 17.19 8.23 -19.86
CA LYS A 438 18.05 8.72 -20.96
C LYS A 438 17.48 9.77 -21.92
N GLY A 439 16.27 10.30 -21.74
CA GLY A 439 15.75 11.34 -22.64
C GLY A 439 15.89 12.79 -22.11
N GLY A 440 16.30 13.67 -23.00
CA GLY A 440 16.72 15.04 -22.73
C GLY A 440 15.59 16.09 -22.66
N SER A 441 15.76 16.98 -21.69
CA SER A 441 15.71 18.45 -21.76
C SER A 441 14.41 19.26 -21.91
N GLY A 442 13.25 18.72 -22.27
CA GLY A 442 12.01 19.54 -22.35
C GLY A 442 10.92 19.15 -21.34
N ARG A 443 10.37 17.96 -21.55
CA ARG A 443 9.21 17.42 -20.83
C ARG A 443 9.48 16.97 -19.39
N ALA A 444 10.72 16.65 -19.02
CA ALA A 444 11.07 16.37 -17.62
C ALA A 444 11.12 17.66 -16.77
N ARG A 445 11.60 18.77 -17.35
CA ARG A 445 11.56 20.10 -16.71
C ARG A 445 10.14 20.58 -16.47
N MET A 446 9.22 20.17 -17.34
CA MET A 446 7.79 20.43 -17.28
C MET A 446 7.15 19.92 -15.97
N VAL A 447 7.43 18.65 -15.64
CA VAL A 447 6.89 18.02 -14.43
C VAL A 447 7.60 18.55 -13.17
N ASP A 448 8.91 18.80 -13.26
CA ASP A 448 9.66 19.45 -12.19
C ASP A 448 9.17 20.90 -11.92
N ALA A 449 8.71 21.62 -12.96
CA ALA A 449 8.13 22.95 -12.84
C ALA A 449 6.69 22.89 -12.29
N ALA A 450 5.85 21.99 -12.79
CA ALA A 450 4.46 21.82 -12.34
C ALA A 450 4.35 21.42 -10.87
N LEU A 451 5.22 20.51 -10.42
CA LEU A 451 5.22 20.02 -9.05
C LEU A 451 6.08 20.89 -8.11
N GLY A 452 6.97 21.74 -8.65
CA GLY A 452 7.70 22.76 -7.90
C GLY A 452 8.93 22.25 -7.12
N GLN A 453 9.62 23.18 -6.42
CA GLN A 453 10.84 22.90 -5.65
C GLN A 453 10.64 21.88 -4.51
N VAL A 454 9.44 21.80 -3.93
CA VAL A 454 9.12 20.89 -2.80
C VAL A 454 9.48 19.45 -3.08
N PHE A 455 9.09 18.95 -4.25
CA PHE A 455 9.28 17.56 -4.63
C PHE A 455 10.78 17.28 -4.88
N ASN A 456 11.50 18.29 -5.39
CA ASN A 456 12.95 18.25 -5.58
C ASN A 456 13.76 18.32 -4.26
N GLU A 457 13.30 19.07 -3.27
CA GLU A 457 13.94 19.11 -1.94
C GLU A 457 13.73 17.81 -1.15
N ILE A 458 12.55 17.20 -1.25
CA ILE A 458 12.29 15.87 -0.69
C ILE A 458 13.23 14.83 -1.35
N LYS A 459 13.47 14.96 -2.67
CA LYS A 459 14.46 14.18 -3.44
C LYS A 459 15.90 14.37 -2.96
N GLN A 460 16.31 15.61 -2.66
CA GLN A 460 17.65 15.89 -2.15
C GLN A 460 17.87 15.43 -0.71
N GLN A 461 16.89 15.61 0.20
CA GLN A 461 17.00 15.13 1.58
C GLN A 461 17.04 13.60 1.67
N SER A 462 16.24 12.90 0.86
CA SER A 462 16.29 11.44 0.74
C SER A 462 17.69 10.96 0.32
N ARG A 463 18.32 11.62 -0.65
CA ARG A 463 19.69 11.29 -1.09
C ARG A 463 20.75 11.53 0.00
N ARG A 464 20.55 12.51 0.88
CA ARG A 464 21.45 12.78 2.03
C ARG A 464 21.26 11.78 3.19
N GLN A 465 20.07 11.18 3.33
CA GLN A 465 19.76 10.20 4.37
C GLN A 465 19.99 8.75 3.92
N ALA A 466 20.09 8.49 2.61
CA ALA A 466 20.48 7.19 2.10
C ALA A 466 21.93 6.88 2.55
N PRO A 467 22.20 5.67 3.10
CA PRO A 467 23.57 5.29 3.43
C PRO A 467 24.44 5.40 2.18
N PRO A 468 25.69 5.89 2.30
CA PRO A 468 26.58 6.05 1.15
C PRO A 468 26.65 4.71 0.42
N LYS A 469 26.37 4.72 -0.90
CA LYS A 469 26.53 3.52 -1.74
C LYS A 469 27.96 3.03 -1.51
N ALA A 470 28.10 1.85 -0.91
CA ALA A 470 29.39 1.20 -0.76
C ALA A 470 30.06 1.18 -2.13
N SER A 471 31.24 1.81 -2.24
CA SER A 471 32.01 1.85 -3.47
C SER A 471 32.21 0.41 -3.93
N ARG A 472 31.64 0.05 -5.09
CA ARG A 472 31.88 -1.26 -5.70
C ARG A 472 33.38 -1.49 -5.76
N PRO A 473 33.92 -2.62 -5.26
CA PRO A 473 35.32 -2.92 -5.40
C PRO A 473 35.66 -2.93 -6.90
N ARG A 474 36.60 -2.07 -7.30
CA ARG A 474 37.18 -2.11 -8.64
C ARG A 474 37.98 -3.41 -8.73
N PHE A 475 37.37 -4.47 -9.23
CA PHE A 475 38.11 -5.63 -9.70
C PHE A 475 38.90 -5.20 -10.94
N ALA A 476 40.19 -4.99 -10.77
CA ALA A 476 41.13 -4.89 -11.88
C ALA A 476 41.20 -6.26 -12.56
N MET A 477 40.79 -6.34 -13.83
CA MET A 477 41.10 -7.51 -14.66
C MET A 477 42.61 -7.55 -14.90
N PRO A 478 43.27 -8.70 -14.72
CA PRO A 478 44.64 -8.87 -15.20
C PRO A 478 44.61 -9.06 -16.72
N LEU A 479 45.32 -8.19 -17.44
CA LEU A 479 45.72 -8.42 -18.82
C LEU A 479 46.57 -9.70 -18.88
N ARG A 480 46.09 -10.72 -19.59
CA ARG A 480 46.90 -11.88 -19.97
C ARG A 480 47.81 -11.50 -21.15
N ARG A 481 49.07 -11.94 -21.04
CA ARG A 481 50.05 -12.03 -22.12
C ARG A 481 49.68 -13.13 -23.09
#